data_AF-A0A9D5U7K1-F1
#
_entry.id   AF-A0A9D5U7K1-F1
#
_cell.length_a   1.000
_cell.length_b   1.000
_cell.length_c   1.000
_cell.angle_alpha   90.00
_cell.angle_beta   90.00
_cell.angle_gamma   90.00
#
_symmetry.space_group_name_H-M   'P 1'
#
loop_
_entity.id
_entity.type
_entity.pdbx_description
1 polymer ?
#
loop_
_entity_poly.entity_id
_entity_poly.type
_entity_poly.pdbx_seq_one_letter_code
_entity_poly.pdbx_strand_id
1 'polypeptide(L)'
;MPMTWNGRQAQPTSRDKRAGWIAGLLCAGLFWATTASAQFFQQQFGGVQSRARASTSGAVNKAGLSEDTVIQIDPDTGALIIVTDEETHGQLSEVIRELDRPVPQVLINVLFLEVTHTKDLDLGVEGSFGFDGSSPADRDTLRSAFGVAAETRGGFYYLLERNLNVTLRALSGVGKLEVLSRPSILTRSNREAVITVGQVLPVIRNSRITQDGQTLNTIEEKDVGIILRVTPFITSDGLVEMDLSPEISTLTGDTVPITETINYPVIAKRSAETRVVVPNGRTVVIGGLMEDSKTQEVSKVPVLGDIPLLGLAFQRRKDAKSKTELLIFLTPHVLMRSSELDAMSEAETNRAELAPKVFDRQQMQKYLDIPAEEPQEIEQP
;
A
#
# COMPACT_ATOMS: atom_id res chain seq x y z
N MET A 1 7.02 59.90 84.01
CA MET A 1 5.63 59.40 83.92
C MET A 1 5.63 58.21 82.94
N PRO A 2 4.87 57.14 83.19
CA PRO A 2 5.44 55.83 83.53
C PRO A 2 5.51 54.80 82.40
N MET A 3 6.34 53.78 82.65
CA MET A 3 6.20 52.33 82.40
C MET A 3 5.63 51.76 81.07
N THR A 4 6.47 50.86 80.52
CA THR A 4 6.23 49.59 79.79
C THR A 4 5.55 49.67 78.41
N TRP A 5 5.77 48.80 77.41
CA TRP A 5 6.28 47.42 77.36
C TRP A 5 6.64 47.07 75.89
N ASN A 6 7.74 46.32 75.67
CA ASN A 6 8.13 45.39 74.58
C ASN A 6 7.72 45.69 73.13
N GLY A 7 8.58 45.48 72.14
CA GLY A 7 9.88 44.82 72.18
C GLY A 7 10.33 44.48 70.76
N ARG A 8 11.65 44.66 70.55
CA ARG A 8 12.53 44.06 69.54
C ARG A 8 12.07 44.15 68.08
N GLN A 9 12.75 45.00 67.32
CA GLN A 9 13.89 44.67 66.42
C GLN A 9 13.39 44.07 65.11
N ALA A 10 13.92 44.34 63.94
CA ALA A 10 14.77 45.38 63.38
C ALA A 10 14.59 45.16 61.86
N GLN A 11 14.64 46.23 61.09
CA GLN A 11 14.85 46.24 59.63
C GLN A 11 16.12 45.41 59.24
N PRO A 12 16.42 45.08 57.96
CA PRO A 12 16.04 45.82 56.75
C PRO A 12 15.84 45.03 55.42
N THR A 13 15.25 45.77 54.48
CA THR A 13 15.41 45.83 53.01
C THR A 13 15.71 44.58 52.18
N SER A 14 14.77 44.39 51.26
CA SER A 14 14.75 43.54 50.07
C SER A 14 15.95 43.66 49.13
N ARG A 15 16.38 42.52 48.57
CA ARG A 15 16.08 42.14 47.18
C ARG A 15 16.73 40.77 46.89
N ASP A 16 15.92 39.73 46.73
CA ASP A 16 16.30 38.68 45.77
C ASP A 16 15.14 37.85 45.25
N LYS A 17 15.39 37.28 44.07
CA LYS A 17 14.48 36.52 43.22
C LYS A 17 14.20 35.12 43.80
N ARG A 18 12.94 34.65 43.69
CA ARG A 18 12.51 33.38 43.06
C ARG A 18 11.18 32.87 43.63
N ALA A 19 10.29 32.52 42.69
CA ALA A 19 9.33 31.43 42.69
C ALA A 19 8.52 31.17 43.98
N GLY A 20 7.32 31.75 44.02
CA GLY A 20 6.28 31.39 44.98
C GLY A 20 5.65 30.05 44.63
N TRP A 21 5.77 29.11 45.56
CA TRP A 21 4.76 28.11 45.84
C TRP A 21 3.62 28.78 46.62
N ILE A 22 2.37 28.50 46.26
CA ILE A 22 1.24 28.57 47.20
C ILE A 22 0.55 27.21 47.17
N ALA A 23 0.66 26.53 48.30
CA ALA A 23 -0.13 25.38 48.67
C ALA A 23 -1.43 25.82 49.35
N GLY A 24 -2.47 25.01 49.23
CA GLY A 24 -3.33 24.75 50.39
C GLY A 24 -4.82 24.62 50.14
N LEU A 25 -5.32 23.45 50.56
CA LEU A 25 -6.64 23.09 51.09
C LEU A 25 -7.71 22.65 50.05
N LEU A 26 -8.02 21.36 49.94
CA LEU A 26 -8.60 20.37 50.89
C LEU A 26 -10.08 20.12 50.52
N CYS A 27 -10.39 18.94 49.99
CA CYS A 27 -11.26 17.94 50.65
C CYS A 27 -11.73 16.81 49.70
N ALA A 28 -11.81 15.63 50.31
CA ALA A 28 -12.72 14.50 50.06
C ALA A 28 -12.39 13.44 48.97
N GLY A 29 -12.26 12.20 49.44
CA GLY A 29 -12.90 11.05 48.78
C GLY A 29 -11.97 9.98 48.20
N LEU A 30 -11.51 9.06 49.06
CA LEU A 30 -10.95 7.76 48.68
C LEU A 30 -12.01 6.88 48.00
N PHE A 31 -11.72 6.35 46.81
CA PHE A 31 -12.39 5.16 46.26
C PHE A 31 -11.39 4.34 45.43
N TRP A 32 -11.22 3.08 45.79
CA TRP A 32 -10.53 2.04 45.01
C TRP A 32 -11.55 1.31 44.14
N ALA A 33 -11.26 1.09 42.85
CA ALA A 33 -11.77 0.00 41.99
C ALA A 33 -11.03 0.04 40.64
N THR A 34 -10.02 -0.79 40.38
CA THR A 34 -10.07 -2.11 39.70
C THR A 34 -10.70 -2.15 38.30
N THR A 35 -9.83 -2.31 37.30
CA THR A 35 -9.93 -3.17 36.10
C THR A 35 -11.32 -3.50 35.56
N ALA A 36 -11.66 -2.95 34.39
CA ALA A 36 -12.68 -3.51 33.49
C ALA A 36 -12.00 -4.39 32.44
N SER A 37 -11.71 -5.63 32.81
CA SER A 37 -11.42 -6.72 31.88
C SER A 37 -12.73 -7.30 31.37
N ALA A 38 -12.81 -7.48 30.05
CA ALA A 38 -13.84 -8.24 29.38
C ALA A 38 -13.83 -9.70 29.89
N GLN A 39 -14.83 -10.07 30.68
CA GLN A 39 -15.14 -11.44 31.08
C GLN A 39 -16.60 -11.49 31.53
N PHE A 40 -17.51 -11.60 30.57
CA PHE A 40 -18.85 -12.14 30.80
C PHE A 40 -18.98 -13.39 29.95
N PHE A 41 -18.30 -14.44 30.38
CA PHE A 41 -18.55 -15.80 29.94
C PHE A 41 -18.48 -16.70 31.16
N GLN A 42 -19.51 -17.51 31.34
CA GLN A 42 -19.57 -18.67 32.22
C GLN A 42 -20.02 -18.42 33.68
N GLN A 43 -21.33 -18.26 33.85
CA GLN A 43 -22.07 -19.03 34.84
C GLN A 43 -23.49 -19.27 34.32
N GLN A 44 -23.77 -20.55 34.05
CA GLN A 44 -25.05 -21.25 34.23
C GLN A 44 -25.17 -22.37 33.20
N PHE A 45 -24.41 -23.45 33.43
CA PHE A 45 -24.79 -24.76 32.92
C PHE A 45 -26.07 -25.17 33.67
N GLY A 46 -27.17 -25.31 32.93
CA GLY A 46 -28.42 -25.83 33.43
C GLY A 46 -29.54 -25.64 32.41
N GLY A 47 -29.81 -26.67 31.61
CA GLY A 47 -31.04 -26.78 30.84
C GLY A 47 -30.83 -26.82 29.33
N VAL A 48 -30.74 -28.04 28.79
CA VAL A 48 -31.03 -28.32 27.39
C VAL A 48 -32.52 -28.05 27.17
N GLN A 49 -32.87 -26.92 26.56
CA GLN A 49 -34.16 -26.72 25.92
C GLN A 49 -33.92 -26.19 24.50
N SER A 50 -34.33 -27.01 23.55
CA SER A 50 -34.42 -26.75 22.12
C SER A 50 -35.15 -25.44 21.84
N ARG A 51 -34.39 -24.37 21.55
CA ARG A 51 -34.94 -23.21 20.86
C ARG A 51 -35.12 -23.58 19.39
N ALA A 52 -36.37 -23.82 19.02
CA ALA A 52 -36.80 -23.84 17.64
C ALA A 52 -36.33 -22.54 16.95
N ARG A 53 -35.73 -22.71 15.76
CA ARG A 53 -35.41 -21.64 14.83
C ARG A 53 -36.72 -20.94 14.47
N ALA A 54 -36.95 -19.75 15.02
CA ALA A 54 -38.01 -18.88 14.51
C ALA A 54 -37.59 -18.43 13.11
N SER A 55 -38.21 -19.01 12.09
CA SER A 55 -38.19 -18.48 10.74
C SER A 55 -38.84 -17.10 10.79
N THR A 56 -38.03 -16.06 10.74
CA THR A 56 -38.50 -14.71 10.40
C THR A 56 -38.91 -14.73 8.94
N SER A 57 -40.12 -15.21 8.66
CA SER A 57 -40.80 -14.87 7.41
C SER A 57 -41.03 -13.36 7.45
N GLY A 58 -40.25 -12.61 6.68
CA GLY A 58 -40.52 -11.19 6.47
C GLY A 58 -41.95 -11.07 5.96
N ALA A 59 -42.82 -10.46 6.76
CA ALA A 59 -44.15 -10.09 6.32
C ALA A 59 -44.00 -9.03 5.24
N VAL A 60 -44.04 -9.46 3.98
CA VAL A 60 -44.27 -8.57 2.86
C VAL A 60 -45.69 -8.05 3.04
N ASN A 61 -45.84 -6.72 3.15
CA ASN A 61 -47.14 -6.09 3.28
C ASN A 61 -48.05 -6.54 2.13
N LYS A 62 -49.08 -7.31 2.46
CA LYS A 62 -50.09 -7.90 1.57
C LYS A 62 -51.10 -6.85 1.12
N ALA A 63 -50.62 -5.66 0.76
CA ALA A 63 -51.45 -4.57 0.26
C ALA A 63 -51.58 -4.73 -1.27
N GLY A 64 -52.66 -5.38 -1.71
CA GLY A 64 -52.99 -5.56 -3.14
C GLY A 64 -52.85 -6.97 -3.69
N LEU A 65 -52.44 -7.95 -2.88
CA LEU A 65 -52.42 -9.37 -3.24
C LEU A 65 -53.65 -10.06 -2.63
N SER A 66 -54.30 -10.96 -3.38
CA SER A 66 -55.44 -11.72 -2.88
C SER A 66 -55.13 -12.50 -1.60
N GLU A 67 -56.15 -12.73 -0.77
CA GLU A 67 -56.00 -13.40 0.53
C GLU A 67 -55.36 -14.80 0.45
N ASP A 68 -55.35 -15.44 -0.72
CA ASP A 68 -54.87 -16.81 -0.92
C ASP A 68 -53.54 -16.94 -1.68
N THR A 69 -52.78 -15.85 -1.87
CA THR A 69 -51.49 -15.94 -2.57
C THR A 69 -50.41 -16.62 -1.70
N VAL A 70 -49.89 -17.77 -2.17
CA VAL A 70 -48.76 -18.50 -1.57
C VAL A 70 -47.57 -18.45 -2.54
N ILE A 71 -46.43 -17.97 -2.06
CA ILE A 71 -45.17 -17.92 -2.81
C ILE A 71 -44.15 -18.77 -2.06
N GLN A 72 -43.57 -19.77 -2.74
CA GLN A 72 -42.50 -20.62 -2.22
C GLN A 72 -41.34 -20.67 -3.21
N ILE A 73 -40.12 -20.69 -2.68
CA ILE A 73 -38.89 -20.84 -3.47
C ILE A 73 -38.33 -22.22 -3.16
N ASP A 74 -38.11 -23.03 -4.19
CA ASP A 74 -37.33 -24.25 -4.08
C ASP A 74 -35.83 -23.89 -4.12
N PRO A 75 -35.08 -24.06 -3.01
CA PRO A 75 -33.68 -23.66 -2.94
C PRO A 75 -32.75 -24.53 -3.80
N ASP A 76 -33.17 -25.75 -4.16
CA ASP A 76 -32.31 -26.69 -4.90
C ASP A 76 -32.41 -26.46 -6.41
N THR A 77 -33.62 -26.16 -6.91
CA THR A 77 -33.84 -25.89 -8.34
C THR A 77 -33.86 -24.41 -8.68
N GLY A 78 -33.99 -23.52 -7.69
CA GLY A 78 -34.22 -22.09 -7.91
C GLY A 78 -35.61 -21.79 -8.49
N ALA A 79 -36.52 -22.76 -8.50
CA ALA A 79 -37.87 -22.58 -9.01
C ALA A 79 -38.75 -21.78 -8.04
N LEU A 80 -39.57 -20.88 -8.59
CA LEU A 80 -40.54 -20.09 -7.85
C LEU A 80 -41.95 -20.69 -8.05
N ILE A 81 -42.53 -21.23 -6.99
CA ILE A 81 -43.88 -21.80 -6.98
C ILE A 81 -44.83 -20.72 -6.45
N ILE A 82 -45.74 -20.26 -7.32
CA ILE A 82 -46.74 -19.24 -7.01
C ILE A 82 -48.12 -19.86 -7.17
N VAL A 83 -48.92 -19.83 -6.11
CA VAL A 83 -50.33 -20.22 -6.13
C VAL A 83 -51.15 -18.98 -5.78
N THR A 84 -51.96 -18.50 -6.71
CA THR A 84 -52.76 -17.28 -6.57
C THR A 84 -53.97 -17.33 -7.51
N ASP A 85 -54.83 -16.31 -7.48
CA ASP A 85 -55.94 -16.13 -8.40
C ASP A 85 -55.47 -15.69 -9.80
N GLU A 86 -56.33 -15.85 -10.80
CA GLU A 86 -56.01 -15.57 -12.21
C GLU A 86 -55.61 -14.10 -12.46
N GLU A 87 -56.22 -13.15 -11.77
CA GLU A 87 -55.94 -11.72 -11.96
C GLU A 87 -54.55 -11.36 -11.42
N THR A 88 -54.23 -11.81 -10.20
CA THR A 88 -52.92 -11.62 -9.57
C THR A 88 -51.82 -12.38 -10.31
N HIS A 89 -52.11 -13.58 -10.83
CA HIS A 89 -51.17 -14.35 -11.65
C HIS A 89 -50.77 -13.57 -12.91
N GLY A 90 -51.72 -12.92 -13.58
CA GLY A 90 -51.44 -12.06 -14.74
C GLY A 90 -50.42 -10.95 -14.41
N GLN A 91 -50.66 -10.22 -13.32
CA GLN A 91 -49.78 -9.13 -12.86
C GLN A 91 -48.39 -9.64 -12.46
N LEU A 92 -48.32 -10.73 -11.70
CA LEU A 92 -47.04 -11.33 -11.30
C LEU A 92 -46.24 -11.86 -12.48
N SER A 93 -46.92 -12.45 -13.47
CA SER A 93 -46.25 -12.98 -14.67
C SER A 93 -45.55 -11.89 -15.48
N GLU A 94 -46.14 -10.69 -15.55
CA GLU A 94 -45.54 -9.55 -16.24
C GLU A 94 -44.30 -9.03 -15.48
N VAL A 95 -44.41 -8.87 -14.16
CA VAL A 95 -43.29 -8.44 -13.31
C VAL A 95 -42.14 -9.44 -13.34
N ILE A 96 -42.42 -10.74 -13.28
CA ILE A 96 -41.39 -11.80 -13.33
C ILE A 96 -40.67 -11.77 -14.67
N ARG A 97 -41.39 -11.57 -15.80
CA ARG A 97 -40.77 -11.45 -17.13
C ARG A 97 -39.85 -10.24 -17.24
N GLU A 98 -40.15 -9.15 -16.54
CA GLU A 98 -39.28 -7.97 -16.51
C GLU A 98 -38.04 -8.18 -15.62
N LEU A 99 -38.18 -8.91 -14.52
CA LEU A 99 -37.09 -9.20 -13.58
C LEU A 99 -36.15 -10.33 -14.05
N ASP A 100 -36.68 -11.33 -14.74
CA ASP A 100 -35.93 -12.50 -15.23
C ASP A 100 -35.19 -12.19 -16.53
N ARG A 101 -34.22 -11.28 -16.42
CA ARG A 101 -33.31 -10.89 -17.50
C ARG A 101 -31.87 -11.32 -17.17
N PRO A 102 -31.06 -11.67 -18.18
CA PRO A 102 -29.66 -11.97 -17.96
C PRO A 102 -28.94 -10.76 -17.36
N VAL A 103 -28.14 -10.99 -16.32
CA VAL A 103 -27.38 -9.93 -15.66
C VAL A 103 -26.12 -9.63 -16.48
N PRO A 104 -25.87 -8.37 -16.86
CA PRO A 104 -24.68 -8.01 -17.62
C PRO A 104 -23.40 -8.23 -16.81
N GLN A 105 -22.32 -8.50 -17.52
CA GLN A 105 -20.98 -8.64 -16.98
C GLN A 105 -20.11 -7.46 -17.42
N VAL A 106 -19.03 -7.22 -16.69
CA VAL A 106 -18.05 -6.21 -17.05
C VAL A 106 -16.65 -6.75 -16.80
N LEU A 107 -15.79 -6.63 -17.81
CA LEU A 107 -14.36 -6.80 -17.71
C LEU A 107 -13.75 -5.46 -17.28
N ILE A 108 -13.05 -5.46 -16.15
CA ILE A 108 -12.36 -4.29 -15.63
C ILE A 108 -10.87 -4.45 -15.88
N ASN A 109 -10.29 -3.52 -16.63
CA ASN A 109 -8.86 -3.44 -16.89
C ASN A 109 -8.27 -2.24 -16.16
N VAL A 110 -7.27 -2.47 -15.31
CA VAL A 110 -6.52 -1.41 -14.63
C VAL A 110 -5.08 -1.39 -15.15
N LEU A 111 -4.51 -0.20 -15.28
CA LEU A 111 -3.14 -0.01 -15.74
C LEU A 111 -2.39 0.87 -14.75
N PHE A 112 -1.34 0.33 -14.13
CA PHE A 112 -0.35 1.11 -13.41
C PHE A 112 0.80 1.43 -14.35
N LEU A 113 1.09 2.72 -14.49
CA LEU A 113 2.25 3.22 -15.21
C LEU A 113 3.09 4.05 -14.25
N GLU A 114 4.28 3.58 -13.93
CA GLU A 114 5.24 4.31 -13.12
C GLU A 114 6.56 4.49 -13.86
N VAL A 115 7.11 5.69 -13.77
CA VAL A 115 8.45 6.02 -14.26
C VAL A 115 9.21 6.72 -13.14
N THR A 116 10.37 6.15 -12.79
CA THR A 116 11.29 6.73 -11.81
C THR A 116 12.61 7.04 -12.49
N HIS A 117 13.05 8.29 -12.38
CA HIS A 117 14.30 8.77 -12.94
C HIS A 117 15.20 9.26 -11.80
N THR A 118 16.38 8.65 -11.65
CA THR A 118 17.40 9.07 -10.68
C THR A 118 18.59 9.70 -11.39
N LYS A 119 19.14 10.77 -10.80
CA LYS A 119 20.37 11.44 -11.24
C LYS A 119 21.20 11.75 -10.02
N ASP A 120 22.35 11.10 -9.93
CA ASP A 120 23.31 11.27 -8.86
C ASP A 120 24.58 11.90 -9.42
N LEU A 121 25.15 12.84 -8.67
CA LEU A 121 26.42 13.47 -8.95
C LEU A 121 27.22 13.57 -7.66
N ASP A 122 28.38 12.93 -7.61
CA ASP A 122 29.33 13.00 -6.49
C ASP A 122 30.66 13.54 -7.02
N LEU A 123 30.94 14.79 -6.67
CA LEU A 123 32.14 15.51 -7.08
C LEU A 123 32.90 16.00 -5.84
N GLY A 124 34.19 15.68 -5.75
CA GLY A 124 35.02 16.20 -4.66
C GLY A 124 36.50 15.87 -4.82
N VAL A 125 37.33 16.56 -4.06
CA VAL A 125 38.76 16.31 -3.97
C VAL A 125 39.10 16.05 -2.49
N GLU A 126 39.80 14.95 -2.22
CA GLU A 126 40.30 14.60 -0.89
C GLU A 126 41.82 14.67 -0.87
N GLY A 127 42.38 15.23 0.21
CA GLY A 127 43.81 15.30 0.44
C GLY A 127 44.21 14.72 1.80
N SER A 128 45.34 14.06 1.88
CA SER A 128 45.98 13.71 3.16
C SER A 128 47.42 14.17 3.16
N PHE A 129 47.84 14.85 4.21
CA PHE A 129 49.23 15.26 4.41
C PHE A 129 49.79 14.62 5.68
N GLY A 130 50.91 13.90 5.55
CA GLY A 130 51.62 13.29 6.66
C GLY A 130 52.79 14.16 7.12
N PHE A 131 52.91 14.39 8.42
CA PHE A 131 54.09 15.00 9.00
C PHE A 131 55.07 13.89 9.43
N ASP A 132 56.32 13.97 8.99
CA ASP A 132 57.37 13.09 9.47
C ASP A 132 57.81 13.54 10.87
N GLY A 133 57.27 12.89 11.90
CA GLY A 133 57.79 12.98 13.26
C GLY A 133 59.13 12.27 13.41
N SER A 134 59.93 12.64 14.40
CA SER A 134 61.26 12.06 14.68
C SER A 134 61.25 10.59 15.12
N SER A 135 60.08 9.95 15.18
CA SER A 135 59.87 8.54 15.52
C SER A 135 58.76 7.93 14.65
N PRO A 136 58.89 6.67 14.20
CA PRO A 136 57.84 5.96 13.45
C PRO A 136 56.47 5.89 14.15
N ALA A 137 56.42 6.12 15.46
CA ALA A 137 55.21 6.15 16.28
C ALA A 137 54.51 7.52 16.33
N ASP A 138 55.15 8.59 15.87
CA ASP A 138 54.68 9.99 15.94
C ASP A 138 54.27 10.57 14.57
N ARG A 139 53.95 9.73 13.58
CA ARG A 139 53.42 10.22 12.30
C ARG A 139 52.00 10.74 12.49
N ASP A 140 51.87 12.02 12.79
CA ASP A 140 50.59 12.71 12.78
C ASP A 140 50.17 12.97 11.32
N THR A 141 48.98 12.52 10.95
CA THR A 141 48.43 12.67 9.60
C THR A 141 47.26 13.63 9.65
N LEU A 142 47.41 14.82 9.07
CA LEU A 142 46.27 15.71 8.84
C LEU A 142 45.50 15.21 7.61
N ARG A 143 44.27 14.76 7.84
CA ARG A 143 43.41 14.16 6.82
C ARG A 143 42.16 15.03 6.65
N SER A 144 41.87 15.47 5.44
CA SER A 144 40.53 15.98 5.12
C SER A 144 39.61 14.78 4.91
N ALA A 145 39.09 14.19 5.99
CA ALA A 145 38.29 12.98 5.89
C ALA A 145 36.85 13.31 5.48
N PHE A 146 36.58 13.35 4.17
CA PHE A 146 35.23 13.50 3.61
C PHE A 146 34.55 12.15 3.36
N GLY A 147 35.10 11.06 3.93
CA GLY A 147 34.62 9.70 3.72
C GLY A 147 34.83 9.19 2.30
N VAL A 148 35.94 9.56 1.64
CA VAL A 148 36.32 9.00 0.31
C VAL A 148 37.31 7.84 0.45
N ALA A 149 37.97 7.68 1.61
CA ALA A 149 38.83 6.54 1.88
C ALA A 149 38.00 5.25 2.07
N ALA A 150 38.16 4.31 1.13
CA ALA A 150 37.74 2.89 1.15
C ALA A 150 36.55 2.43 0.28
N GLU A 151 36.05 3.22 -0.68
CA GLU A 151 35.12 2.68 -1.70
C GLU A 151 35.73 2.69 -3.12
N THR A 152 35.87 1.50 -3.71
CA THR A 152 36.53 1.17 -4.99
C THR A 152 35.83 1.66 -6.26
N ARG A 153 34.90 2.61 -6.18
CA ARG A 153 34.12 3.11 -7.33
C ARG A 153 34.44 4.58 -7.62
N GLY A 154 35.34 4.83 -8.58
CA GLY A 154 35.76 6.17 -9.03
C GLY A 154 37.12 6.14 -9.74
N GLY A 155 37.44 7.15 -10.56
CA GLY A 155 38.76 7.26 -11.20
C GLY A 155 39.83 7.76 -10.23
N PHE A 156 40.82 6.94 -9.90
CA PHE A 156 41.88 7.29 -8.96
C PHE A 156 43.11 7.85 -9.69
N TYR A 157 43.58 9.03 -9.25
CA TYR A 157 44.85 9.62 -9.70
C TYR A 157 45.70 9.99 -8.48
N TYR A 158 46.81 9.29 -8.26
CA TYR A 158 47.77 9.60 -7.21
C TYR A 158 48.81 10.59 -7.76
N LEU A 159 48.79 11.83 -7.27
CA LEU A 159 49.74 12.88 -7.67
C LEU A 159 50.68 13.24 -6.50
N LEU A 160 51.92 12.78 -6.64
CA LEU A 160 53.20 13.26 -6.05
C LEU A 160 53.59 12.95 -4.57
N GLU A 161 54.86 12.52 -4.47
CA GLU A 161 55.85 12.50 -3.37
C GLU A 161 55.44 12.28 -1.90
N ARG A 162 56.05 11.22 -1.32
CA ARG A 162 56.20 10.68 0.07
C ARG A 162 55.25 11.10 1.21
N ASN A 163 54.68 12.31 1.22
CA ASN A 163 53.89 12.86 2.33
C ASN A 163 52.56 13.54 1.93
N LEU A 164 52.24 13.70 0.64
CA LEU A 164 50.96 14.26 0.18
C LEU A 164 50.22 13.23 -0.70
N ASN A 165 48.97 12.91 -0.37
CA ASN A 165 48.09 12.16 -1.25
C ASN A 165 46.91 13.04 -1.63
N VAL A 166 46.55 13.08 -2.90
CA VAL A 166 45.37 13.78 -3.40
C VAL A 166 44.54 12.79 -4.22
N THR A 167 43.22 12.80 -4.03
CA THR A 167 42.26 11.94 -4.74
C THR A 167 41.13 12.79 -5.31
N LEU A 168 40.90 12.69 -6.61
CA LEU A 168 39.74 13.30 -7.28
C LEU A 168 38.62 12.26 -7.39
N ARG A 169 37.41 12.62 -6.98
CA ARG A 169 36.19 11.84 -7.16
C ARG A 169 35.22 12.62 -8.05
N ALA A 170 34.84 12.02 -9.16
CA ALA A 170 33.86 12.57 -10.09
C ALA A 170 33.03 11.41 -10.64
N LEU A 171 31.90 11.12 -9.98
CA LEU A 171 30.99 10.05 -10.35
C LEU A 171 29.62 10.65 -10.68
N SER A 172 29.06 10.30 -11.84
CA SER A 172 27.67 10.58 -12.15
C SER A 172 26.94 9.27 -12.41
N GLY A 173 25.84 9.06 -11.68
CA GLY A 173 24.93 7.94 -11.85
C GLY A 173 23.63 8.41 -12.48
N VAL A 174 23.10 7.66 -13.45
CA VAL A 174 21.78 7.91 -14.02
C VAL A 174 21.03 6.58 -14.00
N GLY A 175 19.85 6.58 -13.38
CA GLY A 175 18.96 5.43 -13.33
C GLY A 175 17.61 5.77 -13.95
N LYS A 176 17.03 4.80 -14.63
CA LYS A 176 15.67 4.86 -15.15
C LYS A 176 14.98 3.53 -14.85
N LEU A 177 13.85 3.60 -14.14
CA LEU A 177 13.00 2.46 -13.83
C LEU A 177 11.62 2.73 -14.44
N GLU A 178 11.07 1.75 -15.14
CA GLU A 178 9.72 1.78 -15.67
C GLU A 178 8.97 0.56 -15.15
N VAL A 179 7.78 0.77 -14.59
CA VAL A 179 6.91 -0.30 -14.11
C VAL A 179 5.58 -0.20 -14.85
N LEU A 180 5.20 -1.30 -15.49
CA LEU A 180 3.93 -1.47 -16.17
C LEU A 180 3.21 -2.67 -15.56
N SER A 181 2.00 -2.47 -15.04
CA SER A 181 1.20 -3.59 -14.50
C SER A 181 -0.24 -3.47 -14.95
N ARG A 182 -0.81 -4.58 -15.43
CA ARG A 182 -2.13 -4.64 -16.06
C ARG A 182 -3.01 -5.73 -15.45
N PRO A 183 -3.52 -5.56 -14.21
CA PRO A 183 -4.52 -6.48 -13.69
C PRO A 183 -5.86 -6.31 -14.41
N SER A 184 -6.50 -7.43 -14.73
CA SER A 184 -7.83 -7.51 -15.33
C SER A 184 -8.71 -8.51 -14.61
N ILE A 185 -10.00 -8.22 -14.46
CA ILE A 185 -10.96 -9.14 -13.84
C ILE A 185 -12.36 -8.98 -14.45
N LEU A 186 -13.03 -10.10 -14.71
CA LEU A 186 -14.42 -10.16 -15.18
C LEU A 186 -15.35 -10.40 -13.99
N THR A 187 -16.43 -9.63 -13.89
CA THR A 187 -17.45 -9.85 -12.86
C THR A 187 -18.85 -9.45 -13.33
N ARG A 188 -19.88 -9.88 -12.60
CA ARG A 188 -21.27 -9.48 -12.81
C ARG A 188 -21.54 -8.12 -12.17
N SER A 189 -22.54 -7.40 -12.70
CA SER A 189 -23.07 -6.21 -12.03
C SER A 189 -23.51 -6.53 -10.60
N ASN A 190 -23.23 -5.61 -9.66
CA ASN A 190 -23.45 -5.72 -8.21
C ASN A 190 -22.75 -6.89 -7.53
N ARG A 191 -21.69 -7.45 -8.12
CA ARG A 191 -20.91 -8.51 -7.50
C ARG A 191 -19.45 -8.10 -7.32
N GLU A 192 -19.02 -8.07 -6.06
CA GLU A 192 -17.61 -7.89 -5.72
C GLU A 192 -16.77 -9.00 -6.35
N ALA A 193 -15.67 -8.61 -6.97
CA ALA A 193 -14.65 -9.50 -7.48
C ALA A 193 -13.26 -9.05 -7.01
N VAL A 194 -12.40 -10.04 -6.76
CA VAL A 194 -11.05 -9.84 -6.24
C VAL A 194 -10.10 -10.73 -7.02
N ILE A 195 -9.00 -10.14 -7.49
CA ILE A 195 -7.83 -10.86 -8.00
C ILE A 195 -6.62 -10.47 -7.16
N THR A 196 -5.90 -11.48 -6.67
CA THR A 196 -4.67 -11.32 -5.91
C THR A 196 -3.57 -12.13 -6.58
N VAL A 197 -2.50 -11.45 -6.99
CA VAL A 197 -1.32 -12.06 -7.60
C VAL A 197 -0.10 -11.58 -6.85
N GLY A 198 0.57 -12.48 -6.14
CA GLY A 198 1.68 -12.09 -5.29
C GLY A 198 2.20 -13.24 -4.43
N GLN A 199 2.83 -12.86 -3.33
CA GLN A 199 3.38 -13.75 -2.33
C GLN A 199 2.97 -13.29 -0.93
N VAL A 200 2.90 -14.25 -0.01
CA VAL A 200 2.59 -13.97 1.40
C VAL A 200 3.91 -13.80 2.15
N LEU A 201 4.11 -12.65 2.79
CA LEU A 201 5.27 -12.37 3.61
C LEU A 201 4.93 -12.56 5.10
N PRO A 202 5.59 -13.49 5.82
CA PRO A 202 5.43 -13.61 7.27
C PRO A 202 6.19 -12.50 7.98
N VAL A 203 5.49 -11.77 8.86
CA VAL A 203 5.99 -10.62 9.59
C VAL A 203 5.85 -10.84 11.10
N ILE A 204 6.88 -10.58 11.88
CA ILE A 204 6.80 -10.74 13.35
C ILE A 204 6.06 -9.53 13.91
N ARG A 205 4.83 -9.73 14.39
CA ARG A 205 3.97 -8.68 14.97
C ARG A 205 4.29 -8.40 16.44
N ASN A 206 4.64 -9.45 17.17
CA ASN A 206 4.95 -9.36 18.60
C ASN A 206 6.00 -10.41 18.98
N SER A 207 6.87 -10.07 19.91
CA SER A 207 7.82 -10.99 20.53
C SER A 207 7.69 -10.86 22.04
N ARG A 208 7.32 -11.95 22.72
CA ARG A 208 7.18 -11.99 24.18
C ARG A 208 8.08 -13.06 24.75
N ILE A 209 8.82 -12.72 25.80
CA ILE A 209 9.57 -13.70 26.58
C ILE A 209 8.62 -14.31 27.62
N THR A 210 8.44 -15.62 27.58
CA THR A 210 7.67 -16.40 28.55
C THR A 210 8.40 -16.44 29.90
N GLN A 211 7.71 -16.76 31.00
CA GLN A 211 8.32 -16.88 32.34
C GLN A 211 9.50 -17.88 32.38
N ASP A 212 9.51 -18.87 31.48
CA ASP A 212 10.60 -19.86 31.33
C ASP A 212 11.78 -19.36 30.47
N GLY A 213 11.79 -18.07 30.09
CA GLY A 213 12.86 -17.47 29.27
C GLY A 213 12.78 -17.76 27.78
N GLN A 214 11.76 -18.49 27.30
CA GLN A 214 11.55 -18.74 25.87
C GLN A 214 10.96 -17.52 25.17
N THR A 215 11.52 -17.18 24.00
CA THR A 215 11.00 -16.09 23.16
C THR A 215 9.91 -16.64 22.25
N LEU A 216 8.68 -16.17 22.43
CA LEU A 216 7.53 -16.49 21.60
C LEU A 216 7.26 -15.35 20.62
N ASN A 217 7.40 -15.62 19.33
CA ASN A 217 7.10 -14.68 18.26
C ASN A 217 5.71 -14.96 17.69
N THR A 218 4.85 -13.95 17.64
CA THR A 218 3.60 -13.99 16.88
C THR A 218 3.88 -13.52 15.47
N ILE A 219 3.66 -14.40 14.50
CA ILE A 219 3.80 -14.11 13.08
C ILE A 219 2.42 -13.69 12.54
N GLU A 220 2.40 -12.63 11.75
CA GLU A 220 1.27 -12.16 10.95
C GLU A 220 1.63 -12.34 9.48
N GLU A 221 0.67 -12.71 8.65
CA GLU A 221 0.88 -12.89 7.22
C GLU A 221 0.46 -11.61 6.48
N LYS A 222 1.32 -11.10 5.61
CA LYS A 222 1.06 -9.90 4.82
C LYS A 222 1.17 -10.20 3.34
N ASP A 223 0.08 -9.99 2.61
CA ASP A 223 0.07 -10.13 1.15
C ASP A 223 0.89 -9.01 0.50
N VAL A 224 1.79 -9.39 -0.41
CA VAL A 224 2.58 -8.49 -1.24
C VAL A 224 2.45 -8.90 -2.71
N GLY A 225 2.01 -7.99 -3.54
CA GLY A 225 1.79 -8.18 -4.96
C GLY A 225 0.75 -7.23 -5.53
N ILE A 226 0.07 -7.67 -6.59
CA ILE A 226 -1.01 -6.95 -7.26
C ILE A 226 -2.34 -7.45 -6.70
N ILE A 227 -3.14 -6.54 -6.16
CA ILE A 227 -4.47 -6.83 -5.61
C ILE A 227 -5.44 -5.87 -6.29
N LEU A 228 -6.47 -6.39 -6.93
CA LEU A 228 -7.56 -5.58 -7.49
C LEU A 228 -8.87 -6.06 -6.89
N ARG A 229 -9.52 -5.17 -6.14
CA ARG A 229 -10.88 -5.34 -5.64
C ARG A 229 -11.80 -4.36 -6.35
N VAL A 230 -12.92 -4.88 -6.86
CA VAL A 230 -13.88 -4.08 -7.60
C VAL A 230 -15.31 -4.56 -7.36
N THR A 231 -16.23 -3.62 -7.17
CA THR A 231 -17.68 -3.88 -7.21
C THR A 231 -18.29 -2.95 -8.25
N PRO A 232 -18.68 -3.47 -9.44
CA PRO A 232 -19.28 -2.65 -10.48
C PRO A 232 -20.80 -2.63 -10.40
N PHE A 233 -21.40 -1.58 -10.93
CA PHE A 233 -22.82 -1.42 -11.17
C PHE A 233 -23.02 -0.85 -12.59
N ILE A 234 -23.79 -1.57 -13.40
CA ILE A 234 -24.02 -1.21 -14.80
C ILE A 234 -25.39 -0.54 -14.89
N THR A 235 -25.39 0.71 -15.34
CA THR A 235 -26.61 1.49 -15.57
C THR A 235 -27.30 1.11 -16.88
N SER A 236 -28.57 1.48 -17.04
CA SER A 236 -29.32 1.30 -18.30
C SER A 236 -28.66 1.99 -19.50
N ASP A 237 -27.94 3.09 -19.24
CA ASP A 237 -27.32 3.92 -20.27
C ASP A 237 -25.93 3.39 -20.69
N GLY A 238 -25.50 2.26 -20.14
CA GLY A 238 -24.20 1.64 -20.42
C GLY A 238 -23.02 2.32 -19.71
N LEU A 239 -23.28 3.22 -18.75
CA LEU A 239 -22.28 3.71 -17.82
C LEU A 239 -22.02 2.66 -16.74
N VAL A 240 -20.76 2.51 -16.34
CA VAL A 240 -20.34 1.59 -15.29
C VAL A 240 -19.86 2.40 -14.10
N GLU A 241 -20.64 2.35 -13.02
CA GLU A 241 -20.22 2.83 -11.72
C GLU A 241 -19.41 1.73 -11.03
N MET A 242 -18.28 2.06 -10.42
CA MET A 242 -17.39 1.07 -9.80
C MET A 242 -16.82 1.59 -8.49
N ASP A 243 -16.93 0.78 -7.44
CA ASP A 243 -16.09 0.88 -6.25
C ASP A 243 -14.79 0.13 -6.50
N LEU A 244 -13.66 0.83 -6.44
CA LEU A 244 -12.36 0.32 -6.85
C LEU A 244 -11.33 0.51 -5.75
N SER A 245 -10.59 -0.56 -5.47
CA SER A 245 -9.42 -0.54 -4.59
C SER A 245 -8.24 -1.29 -5.22
N PRO A 246 -7.66 -0.79 -6.33
CA PRO A 246 -6.45 -1.37 -6.90
C PRO A 246 -5.22 -1.05 -6.04
N GLU A 247 -4.37 -2.06 -5.87
CA GLU A 247 -3.13 -2.00 -5.11
C GLU A 247 -2.03 -2.76 -5.82
N ILE A 248 -0.85 -2.18 -5.86
CA ILE A 248 0.40 -2.85 -6.25
C ILE A 248 1.42 -2.66 -5.14
N SER A 249 2.04 -3.76 -4.72
CA SER A 249 3.08 -3.78 -3.71
C SER A 249 4.27 -4.60 -4.15
N THR A 250 5.47 -4.08 -3.88
CA THR A 250 6.74 -4.68 -4.27
C THR A 250 7.73 -4.61 -3.12
N LEU A 251 8.57 -5.63 -3.00
CA LEU A 251 9.73 -5.58 -2.10
C LEU A 251 10.82 -4.70 -2.73
N THR A 252 11.29 -3.70 -2.00
CA THR A 252 12.29 -2.73 -2.49
C THR A 252 13.73 -3.25 -2.42
N GLY A 253 13.95 -4.38 -1.75
CA GLY A 253 15.29 -4.91 -1.44
C GLY A 253 15.95 -4.25 -0.23
N ASP A 254 15.45 -3.09 0.19
CA ASP A 254 15.89 -2.42 1.41
C ASP A 254 15.33 -3.12 2.65
N THR A 255 16.09 -3.11 3.74
CA THR A 255 15.64 -3.62 5.03
C THR A 255 15.87 -2.62 6.15
N VAL A 256 14.94 -2.58 7.10
CA VAL A 256 15.05 -1.79 8.32
C VAL A 256 15.36 -2.75 9.48
N PRO A 257 16.45 -2.55 10.22
CA PRO A 257 16.75 -3.37 11.40
C PRO A 257 15.73 -3.05 12.51
N ILE A 258 14.97 -4.05 12.95
CA ILE A 258 14.07 -3.95 14.12
C ILE A 258 14.87 -4.29 15.39
N THR A 259 15.82 -5.22 15.28
CA THR A 259 16.80 -5.57 16.31
C THR A 259 18.16 -5.85 15.65
N GLU A 260 19.23 -6.04 16.42
CA GLU A 260 20.57 -6.35 15.91
C GLU A 260 20.64 -7.62 15.02
N THR A 261 19.59 -8.46 15.01
CA THR A 261 19.54 -9.73 14.27
C THR A 261 18.35 -9.85 13.32
N ILE A 262 17.34 -8.96 13.42
CA ILE A 262 16.11 -9.04 12.62
C ILE A 262 15.99 -7.82 11.73
N ASN A 263 16.06 -8.06 10.42
CA ASN A 263 15.88 -7.08 9.36
C ASN A 263 14.51 -7.27 8.71
N TYR A 264 13.79 -6.17 8.52
CA TYR A 264 12.45 -6.17 7.95
C TYR A 264 12.43 -5.51 6.57
N PRO A 265 11.92 -6.17 5.52
CA PRO A 265 11.95 -5.61 4.18
C PRO A 265 11.00 -4.42 4.05
N VAL A 266 11.45 -3.38 3.35
CA VAL A 266 10.61 -2.23 3.01
C VAL A 266 9.71 -2.61 1.83
N ILE A 267 8.41 -2.52 2.05
CA ILE A 267 7.39 -2.80 1.03
C ILE A 267 6.94 -1.46 0.45
N ALA A 268 7.20 -1.24 -0.83
CA ALA A 268 6.64 -0.11 -1.55
C ALA A 268 5.22 -0.46 -1.98
N LYS A 269 4.24 0.34 -1.57
CA LYS A 269 2.81 0.15 -1.87
C LYS A 269 2.28 1.36 -2.62
N ARG A 270 1.56 1.10 -3.71
CA ARG A 270 0.80 2.10 -4.45
C ARG A 270 -0.63 1.62 -4.52
N SER A 271 -1.57 2.43 -4.06
CA SER A 271 -2.98 2.07 -4.01
C SER A 271 -3.85 3.29 -4.25
N ALA A 272 -5.03 3.05 -4.83
CA ALA A 272 -6.08 4.05 -4.93
C ALA A 272 -7.38 3.43 -4.42
N GLU A 273 -8.20 4.20 -3.71
CA GLU A 273 -9.54 3.80 -3.30
C GLU A 273 -10.52 4.88 -3.75
N THR A 274 -11.46 4.53 -4.63
CA THR A 274 -12.34 5.51 -5.25
C THR A 274 -13.63 4.88 -5.78
N ARG A 275 -14.65 5.72 -5.94
CA ARG A 275 -15.90 5.41 -6.64
C ARG A 275 -15.96 6.27 -7.90
N VAL A 276 -16.03 5.64 -9.06
CA VAL A 276 -16.01 6.34 -10.36
C VAL A 276 -17.09 5.83 -11.30
N VAL A 277 -17.59 6.69 -12.16
CA VAL A 277 -18.54 6.36 -13.23
C VAL A 277 -17.86 6.54 -14.56
N VAL A 278 -17.78 5.48 -15.35
CA VAL A 278 -17.02 5.45 -16.60
C VAL A 278 -17.87 4.84 -17.72
N PRO A 279 -17.90 5.46 -18.92
CA PRO A 279 -18.59 4.86 -20.06
C PRO A 279 -17.92 3.56 -20.53
N ASN A 280 -18.70 2.64 -21.09
CA ASN A 280 -18.19 1.41 -21.68
C ASN A 280 -17.06 1.68 -22.70
N GLY A 281 -15.94 0.96 -22.56
CA GLY A 281 -14.78 1.00 -23.46
C GLY A 281 -13.93 2.26 -23.38
N ARG A 282 -14.16 3.14 -22.40
CA ARG A 282 -13.37 4.37 -22.23
C ARG A 282 -12.36 4.23 -21.11
N THR A 283 -11.14 4.68 -21.39
CA THR A 283 -10.07 4.73 -20.39
C THR A 283 -10.11 6.06 -19.66
N VAL A 284 -10.07 6.03 -18.33
CA VAL A 284 -9.96 7.21 -17.47
C VAL A 284 -8.75 7.10 -16.56
N VAL A 285 -8.20 8.24 -16.15
CA VAL A 285 -7.18 8.31 -15.09
C VAL A 285 -7.91 8.42 -13.76
N ILE A 286 -7.73 7.43 -12.88
CA ILE A 286 -8.35 7.42 -11.55
C ILE A 286 -7.44 7.99 -10.47
N GLY A 287 -6.14 8.10 -10.76
CA GLY A 287 -5.18 8.67 -9.82
C GLY A 287 -3.81 8.87 -10.46
N GLY A 288 -3.01 9.70 -9.81
CA GLY A 288 -1.62 9.91 -10.17
C GLY A 288 -0.84 10.62 -9.08
N LEU A 289 0.47 10.46 -9.11
CA LEU A 289 1.42 11.10 -8.21
C LEU A 289 2.62 11.57 -9.04
N MET A 290 3.09 12.78 -8.77
CA MET A 290 4.39 13.24 -9.25
C MET A 290 5.19 13.72 -8.06
N GLU A 291 6.33 13.09 -7.83
CA GLU A 291 7.24 13.37 -6.73
C GLU A 291 8.60 13.80 -7.30
N ASP A 292 9.16 14.89 -6.78
CA ASP A 292 10.53 15.34 -7.08
C ASP A 292 11.27 15.51 -5.75
N SER A 293 12.32 14.73 -5.57
CA SER A 293 13.17 14.72 -4.39
C SER A 293 14.58 15.15 -4.78
N LYS A 294 15.10 16.17 -4.11
CA LYS A 294 16.45 16.69 -4.32
C LYS A 294 17.18 16.79 -2.98
N THR A 295 18.21 15.98 -2.84
CA THR A 295 19.13 16.01 -1.70
C THR A 295 20.47 16.57 -2.14
N GLN A 296 20.96 17.59 -1.44
CA GLN A 296 22.27 18.16 -1.67
C GLN A 296 23.07 18.12 -0.36
N GLU A 297 24.19 17.41 -0.38
CA GLU A 297 25.14 17.32 0.72
C GLU A 297 26.45 17.99 0.29
N VAL A 298 26.89 19.00 1.05
CA VAL A 298 28.17 19.67 0.81
C VAL A 298 29.04 19.55 2.05
N SER A 299 30.11 18.78 1.95
CA SER A 299 31.16 18.69 2.97
C SER A 299 32.34 19.55 2.54
N LYS A 300 32.83 20.46 3.37
CA LYS A 300 33.93 21.38 3.00
C LYS A 300 34.88 21.62 4.15
N VAL A 301 36.15 21.93 3.84
CA VAL A 301 37.08 22.47 4.83
C VAL A 301 36.64 23.90 5.19
N PRO A 302 36.44 24.24 6.48
CA PRO A 302 36.15 25.61 6.89
C PRO A 302 37.21 26.59 6.35
N VAL A 303 36.80 27.80 5.96
CA VAL A 303 37.65 28.85 5.34
C VAL A 303 38.11 28.52 3.91
N LEU A 304 38.81 27.41 3.69
CA LEU A 304 39.38 27.07 2.37
C LEU A 304 38.31 26.68 1.34
N GLY A 305 37.23 26.03 1.77
CA GLY A 305 36.10 25.67 0.90
C GLY A 305 35.23 26.85 0.46
N ASP A 306 35.36 28.01 1.10
CA ASP A 306 34.57 29.22 0.81
C ASP A 306 35.26 30.17 -0.18
N ILE A 307 36.51 29.89 -0.57
CA ILE A 307 37.24 30.71 -1.53
C ILE A 307 36.59 30.56 -2.92
N PRO A 308 36.16 31.64 -3.60
CA PRO A 308 35.63 31.56 -4.95
C PRO A 308 36.63 30.88 -5.90
N LEU A 309 36.13 30.04 -6.82
CA LEU A 309 36.91 29.22 -7.78
C LEU A 309 37.79 28.13 -7.13
N LEU A 310 38.63 28.48 -6.15
CA LEU A 310 39.60 27.56 -5.54
C LEU A 310 38.97 26.64 -4.48
N GLY A 311 37.87 27.05 -3.85
CA GLY A 311 37.17 26.26 -2.83
C GLY A 311 36.56 24.95 -3.34
N LEU A 312 36.37 24.82 -4.67
CA LEU A 312 35.95 23.56 -5.30
C LEU A 312 36.93 22.40 -5.04
N ALA A 313 38.21 22.69 -4.84
CA ALA A 313 39.24 21.70 -4.51
C ALA A 313 39.25 21.29 -3.01
N PHE A 314 38.50 22.00 -2.16
CA PHE A 314 38.45 21.78 -0.71
C PHE A 314 37.03 21.42 -0.23
N GLN A 315 36.15 21.02 -1.15
CA GLN A 315 34.80 20.57 -0.85
C GLN A 315 34.42 19.32 -1.65
N ARG A 316 33.52 18.52 -1.08
CA ARG A 316 32.79 17.43 -1.71
C ARG A 316 31.32 17.82 -1.80
N ARG A 317 30.74 17.72 -2.99
CA ARG A 317 29.32 17.91 -3.26
C ARG A 317 28.72 16.60 -3.74
N LYS A 318 27.71 16.13 -3.04
CA LYS A 318 26.82 15.06 -3.50
C LYS A 318 25.46 15.65 -3.77
N ASP A 319 25.03 15.58 -5.02
CA ASP A 319 23.68 15.94 -5.44
C ASP A 319 22.97 14.66 -5.86
N ALA A 320 21.88 14.31 -5.16
CA ALA A 320 21.00 13.20 -5.52
C ALA A 320 19.62 13.76 -5.90
N LYS A 321 19.13 13.42 -7.08
CA LYS A 321 17.81 13.82 -7.58
C LYS A 321 17.03 12.59 -7.98
N SER A 322 15.79 12.49 -7.51
CA SER A 322 14.86 11.43 -7.90
C SER A 322 13.54 12.04 -8.29
N LYS A 323 13.03 11.68 -9.47
CA LYS A 323 11.71 12.06 -9.94
C LYS A 323 10.88 10.81 -10.20
N THR A 324 9.72 10.71 -9.54
CA THR A 324 8.81 9.58 -9.67
C THR A 324 7.47 10.07 -10.20
N GLU A 325 6.96 9.43 -11.24
CA GLU A 325 5.67 9.74 -11.86
C GLU A 325 4.84 8.45 -11.90
N LEU A 326 3.66 8.48 -11.31
CA LEU A 326 2.70 7.37 -11.29
C LEU A 326 1.38 7.85 -11.90
N LEU A 327 0.82 7.04 -12.79
CA LEU A 327 -0.54 7.18 -13.30
C LEU A 327 -1.26 5.83 -13.19
N ILE A 328 -2.51 5.88 -12.74
CA ILE A 328 -3.39 4.71 -12.63
C ILE A 328 -4.56 4.94 -13.58
N PHE A 329 -4.68 4.09 -14.59
CA PHE A 329 -5.78 4.11 -15.55
C PHE A 329 -6.75 2.96 -15.31
N LEU A 330 -7.97 3.17 -15.75
CA LEU A 330 -9.08 2.23 -15.63
C LEU A 330 -9.87 2.21 -16.94
N THR A 331 -10.22 1.03 -17.43
CA THR A 331 -11.07 0.83 -18.60
C THR A 331 -12.08 -0.29 -18.33
N PRO A 332 -13.40 0.00 -18.25
CA PRO A 332 -14.43 -1.03 -18.19
C PRO A 332 -14.88 -1.46 -19.59
N HIS A 333 -15.16 -2.75 -19.77
CA HIS A 333 -15.77 -3.32 -20.96
C HIS A 333 -17.02 -4.12 -20.58
N VAL A 334 -18.20 -3.60 -20.90
CA VAL A 334 -19.49 -4.25 -20.63
C VAL A 334 -19.76 -5.34 -21.66
N LEU A 335 -20.17 -6.51 -21.17
CA LEU A 335 -20.53 -7.69 -21.94
C LEU A 335 -22.00 -7.99 -21.64
N MET A 336 -22.85 -7.89 -22.66
CA MET A 336 -24.30 -8.12 -22.51
C MET A 336 -24.70 -9.53 -22.89
N ARG A 337 -23.95 -10.16 -23.81
CA ARG A 337 -24.28 -11.48 -24.37
C ARG A 337 -23.16 -12.47 -24.14
N SER A 338 -23.53 -13.74 -23.97
CA SER A 338 -22.56 -14.83 -23.87
C SER A 338 -21.66 -14.95 -25.11
N SER A 339 -22.20 -14.67 -26.30
CA SER A 339 -21.44 -14.70 -27.56
C SER A 339 -20.28 -13.70 -27.63
N GLU A 340 -20.30 -12.65 -26.80
CA GLU A 340 -19.24 -11.65 -26.75
C GLU A 340 -18.05 -12.11 -25.89
N LEU A 341 -18.24 -13.15 -25.06
CA LEU A 341 -17.20 -13.68 -24.17
C LEU A 341 -16.06 -14.31 -24.95
N ASP A 342 -16.35 -15.06 -26.01
CA ASP A 342 -15.33 -15.77 -26.79
C ASP A 342 -14.38 -14.77 -27.46
N ALA A 343 -14.95 -13.75 -28.14
CA ALA A 343 -14.18 -12.69 -28.77
C ALA A 343 -13.36 -11.87 -27.76
N MET A 344 -13.92 -11.60 -26.57
CA MET A 344 -13.20 -10.88 -25.51
C MET A 344 -12.07 -11.72 -24.92
N SER A 345 -12.31 -13.01 -24.67
CA SER A 345 -11.30 -13.95 -24.19
C SER A 345 -10.14 -14.05 -25.16
N GLU A 346 -10.41 -14.12 -26.46
CA GLU A 346 -9.38 -14.15 -27.49
C GLU A 346 -8.62 -12.81 -27.55
N ALA A 347 -9.32 -11.68 -27.47
CA ALA A 347 -8.69 -10.36 -27.46
C ALA A 347 -7.76 -10.16 -26.26
N GLU A 348 -8.17 -10.56 -25.06
CA GLU A 348 -7.33 -10.48 -23.86
C GLU A 348 -6.16 -11.48 -23.92
N THR A 349 -6.37 -12.68 -24.48
CA THR A 349 -5.29 -13.66 -24.70
C THR A 349 -4.25 -13.16 -25.70
N ASN A 350 -4.69 -12.53 -26.80
CA ASN A 350 -3.79 -11.94 -27.80
C ASN A 350 -3.07 -10.70 -27.27
N ARG A 351 -3.67 -9.95 -26.33
CA ARG A 351 -3.05 -8.80 -25.66
C ARG A 351 -2.04 -9.19 -24.60
N ALA A 352 -2.21 -10.35 -23.97
CA ALA A 352 -1.17 -10.92 -23.14
C ALA A 352 0.01 -11.24 -24.07
N GLU A 353 1.10 -10.48 -23.96
CA GLU A 353 2.38 -10.83 -24.57
C GLU A 353 2.90 -12.09 -23.87
N LEU A 354 2.31 -13.23 -24.23
CA LEU A 354 2.75 -14.54 -23.77
C LEU A 354 4.15 -14.73 -24.32
N ALA A 355 5.12 -14.92 -23.43
CA ALA A 355 6.48 -15.21 -23.83
C ALA A 355 6.44 -16.37 -24.85
N PRO A 356 6.93 -16.18 -26.09
CA PRO A 356 6.62 -17.01 -27.26
C PRO A 356 7.13 -18.47 -27.20
N LYS A 357 7.53 -18.94 -26.02
CA LYS A 357 8.08 -20.27 -25.76
C LYS A 357 7.57 -20.93 -24.47
N VAL A 358 6.73 -20.27 -23.68
CA VAL A 358 6.29 -20.80 -22.37
C VAL A 358 4.97 -21.54 -22.47
N PHE A 359 4.06 -21.07 -23.32
CA PHE A 359 2.82 -21.76 -23.68
C PHE A 359 2.60 -21.64 -25.18
N ASP A 360 2.63 -22.76 -25.90
CA ASP A 360 2.21 -22.79 -27.31
C ASP A 360 0.68 -22.61 -27.39
N ARG A 361 0.19 -21.86 -28.39
CA ARG A 361 -1.25 -21.63 -28.61
C ARG A 361 -1.99 -22.97 -28.73
N GLN A 362 -1.35 -23.98 -29.29
CA GLN A 362 -1.88 -25.34 -29.38
C GLN A 362 -1.99 -26.04 -28.02
N GLN A 363 -1.02 -25.83 -27.13
CA GLN A 363 -1.06 -26.35 -25.76
C GLN A 363 -2.19 -25.69 -24.97
N MET A 364 -2.38 -24.38 -25.12
CA MET A 364 -3.49 -23.65 -24.50
C MET A 364 -4.85 -24.14 -25.00
N GLN A 365 -5.03 -24.28 -26.32
CA GLN A 365 -6.26 -24.81 -26.90
C GLN A 365 -6.60 -26.21 -26.37
N LYS A 366 -5.59 -27.06 -26.17
CA LYS A 366 -5.75 -28.39 -25.55
C LYS A 366 -6.28 -28.32 -24.11
N TYR A 367 -5.96 -27.29 -23.35
CA TYR A 367 -6.43 -27.13 -21.97
C TYR A 367 -7.74 -26.34 -21.85
N LEU A 368 -8.10 -25.57 -22.89
CA LEU A 368 -9.29 -24.73 -22.92
C LEU A 368 -10.49 -25.40 -23.60
N ASP A 369 -10.34 -26.64 -24.09
CA ASP A 369 -11.37 -27.39 -24.84
C ASP A 369 -12.04 -26.56 -25.97
N ILE A 370 -11.30 -25.61 -26.55
CA ILE A 370 -11.78 -24.78 -27.65
C ILE A 370 -11.72 -25.65 -28.92
N PRO A 371 -12.84 -25.94 -29.60
CA PRO A 371 -12.80 -26.67 -30.85
C PRO A 371 -11.94 -25.90 -31.85
N ALA A 372 -10.94 -26.57 -32.42
CA ALA A 372 -10.08 -25.95 -33.44
C ALA A 372 -10.97 -25.47 -34.59
N GLU A 373 -10.93 -24.17 -34.86
CA GLU A 373 -11.66 -23.59 -35.99
C GLU A 373 -11.04 -24.14 -37.29
N GLU A 374 -11.78 -24.97 -38.02
CA GLU A 374 -11.35 -25.49 -39.31
C GLU A 374 -11.16 -24.30 -40.27
N PRO A 375 -9.97 -24.13 -40.89
CA PRO A 375 -9.78 -23.06 -41.85
C PRO A 375 -10.72 -23.31 -43.04
N GLN A 376 -11.67 -22.39 -43.25
CA GLN A 376 -12.50 -22.41 -44.45
C GLN A 376 -11.59 -22.23 -45.67
N GLU A 377 -11.45 -23.31 -46.42
CA GLU A 377 -10.80 -23.33 -47.72
C GLU A 377 -11.58 -22.40 -48.65
N ILE A 378 -11.03 -21.22 -48.88
CA ILE A 378 -11.59 -20.27 -49.84
C ILE A 378 -11.34 -20.88 -51.22
N GLU A 379 -12.32 -21.61 -51.76
CA GLU A 379 -12.38 -21.91 -53.19
C GLU A 379 -12.39 -20.59 -53.95
N GLN A 380 -11.28 -20.29 -54.63
CA GLN A 380 -11.21 -19.19 -55.56
C GLN A 380 -11.87 -19.61 -56.88
N PRO A 381 -12.72 -18.76 -57.50
CA PRO A 381 -13.35 -19.04 -58.78
C PRO A 381 -12.38 -19.00 -59.97
#